data_AF-A0AAV1K9K8-F1
#
_entry.id   AF-A0AAV1K9K8-F1
#
_cell.length_a   1.000
_cell.length_b   1.000
_cell.length_c   1.000
_cell.angle_alpha   90.00
_cell.angle_beta   90.00
_cell.angle_gamma   90.00
#
_symmetry.space_group_name_H-M   'P 1'
#
loop_
_entity.id
_entity.type
_entity.pdbx_description
1 polymer ?
#
loop_
_entity_poly.entity_id
_entity_poly.type
_entity_poly.pdbx_seq_one_letter_code
_entity_poly.pdbx_strand_id
1 'polypeptide(L)'
;MSERDQNIIRWLEECELDSEDERDVPELPNEDCSDVEDVPLDHVIDGECQSDSEIDVEELNEYDDTNDLPVDDASSDDDVPLSRYRNYFGKNRFRWSSQPPVSRSRTLQHNIVQQPPGLKRNFRDVLNSNTTSSDLWHLFFTDDMLEEIVKHTNEKIRRIRPNYQNQTCVQDLDVIELKAFIGMLYYTSIFKENHTHYTCWYSTDGTGREIYRCIMSKNRFKTLLNCLRFDDTSTRDERRSTDKAAPISQLFEMLIQNCKEVCSIGSYACIDEMLVAFRGRCSFKMYMPKKPNKYGLKIMCMTDAKNGYLVDAYIYLGKDSDSQGLPIEYQRVNKPTQAVLRLVASIEGTHRNVTTDNWFTSVELMNILKQKQLTLVGTLKKIKGKYLLNFCLAVIGTLAL
;
A
#
# COMPACT_ATOMS: atom_id res chain seq x y z
N MET A 1 -6.91 -47.33 0.33
CA MET A 1 -6.58 -46.03 -0.26
C MET A 1 -7.13 -46.01 -1.67
N SER A 2 -7.75 -44.91 -2.08
CA SER A 2 -8.28 -44.79 -3.43
C SER A 2 -7.13 -44.65 -4.43
N GLU A 3 -7.37 -45.00 -5.70
CA GLU A 3 -6.41 -44.85 -6.80
C GLU A 3 -5.92 -43.39 -6.94
N ARG A 4 -6.76 -42.44 -6.52
CA ARG A 4 -6.42 -41.01 -6.43
C ARG A 4 -5.37 -40.74 -5.35
N ASP A 5 -5.45 -41.42 -4.21
CA ASP A 5 -4.51 -41.24 -3.11
C ASP A 5 -3.13 -41.83 -3.46
N GLN A 6 -3.10 -42.92 -4.23
CA GLN A 6 -1.86 -43.52 -4.73
C GLN A 6 -1.15 -42.62 -5.76
N ASN A 7 -1.91 -41.95 -6.63
CA ASN A 7 -1.34 -41.00 -7.58
C ASN A 7 -0.79 -39.74 -6.90
N ILE A 8 -1.41 -39.27 -5.82
CA ILE A 8 -0.92 -38.12 -5.05
C ILE A 8 0.39 -38.46 -4.34
N ILE A 9 0.50 -39.66 -3.76
CA ILE A 9 1.74 -40.11 -3.11
C ILE A 9 2.87 -40.26 -4.13
N ARG A 10 2.61 -40.86 -5.30
CA ARG A 10 3.61 -40.96 -6.37
C ARG A 10 4.10 -39.59 -6.84
N TRP A 11 3.22 -38.60 -6.92
CA TRP A 11 3.57 -37.23 -7.31
C TRP A 11 4.43 -36.53 -6.24
N LEU A 12 4.18 -36.80 -4.96
CA LEU A 12 4.99 -36.26 -3.86
C LEU A 12 6.36 -36.93 -3.77
N GLU A 13 6.46 -38.24 -4.03
CA GLU A 13 7.72 -38.98 -4.08
C GLU A 13 8.58 -38.59 -5.29
N GLU A 14 7.97 -38.28 -6.45
CA GLU A 14 8.67 -37.75 -7.63
C GLU A 14 9.22 -36.32 -7.38
N CYS A 15 8.54 -35.48 -6.60
CA CYS A 15 9.00 -34.13 -6.28
C CYS A 15 10.11 -34.06 -5.21
N GLU A 16 10.20 -35.02 -4.29
CA GLU A 16 11.27 -35.03 -3.28
C GLU A 16 12.62 -35.48 -3.87
N LEU A 17 12.62 -36.31 -4.92
CA LEU A 17 13.83 -36.82 -5.57
C LEU A 17 14.56 -35.77 -6.44
N ASP A 18 13.87 -34.73 -6.90
CA ASP A 18 14.47 -33.64 -7.71
C ASP A 18 15.20 -32.58 -6.86
N SER A 19 15.21 -32.72 -5.52
CA SER A 19 15.75 -31.71 -4.59
C SER A 19 17.13 -32.03 -3.98
N GLU A 20 17.75 -33.17 -4.32
CA GLU A 20 19.02 -33.60 -3.69
C GLU A 20 20.25 -33.77 -4.62
N ASP A 21 20.19 -33.44 -5.92
CA ASP A 21 21.38 -33.48 -6.80
C ASP A 21 21.84 -32.07 -7.26
N GLU A 22 22.38 -31.29 -6.33
CA GLU A 22 23.44 -30.34 -6.65
C GLU A 22 24.74 -31.13 -6.89
N ARG A 23 25.12 -31.37 -8.15
CA ARG A 23 26.52 -31.52 -8.61
C ARG A 23 26.63 -31.63 -10.14
N ASP A 24 27.50 -30.79 -10.69
CA ASP A 24 28.17 -30.84 -12.00
C ASP A 24 27.30 -30.85 -13.28
N VAL A 25 26.91 -29.65 -13.73
CA VAL A 25 26.40 -29.43 -15.10
C VAL A 25 27.58 -29.22 -16.07
N PRO A 26 27.69 -29.97 -17.18
CA PRO A 26 28.74 -29.76 -18.17
C PRO A 26 28.50 -28.48 -18.97
N GLU A 27 29.55 -27.67 -19.16
CA GLU A 27 29.56 -26.53 -20.08
C GLU A 27 29.20 -26.98 -21.50
N LEU A 28 28.08 -26.49 -22.02
CA LEU A 28 27.71 -26.60 -23.43
C LEU A 28 28.05 -25.28 -24.16
N PRO A 29 28.39 -25.35 -25.46
CA PRO A 29 29.11 -24.28 -26.13
C PRO A 29 28.23 -23.05 -26.38
N ASN A 30 28.83 -21.88 -26.19
CA ASN A 30 28.28 -20.59 -26.60
C ASN A 30 27.92 -20.61 -28.09
N GLU A 31 26.64 -20.68 -28.42
CA GLU A 31 26.15 -20.20 -29.71
C GLU A 31 25.74 -18.74 -29.55
N ASP A 32 26.58 -17.89 -30.16
CA ASP A 32 26.38 -16.46 -30.35
C ASP A 32 24.98 -16.14 -30.87
N CYS A 33 24.19 -15.42 -30.05
CA CYS A 33 23.08 -14.63 -30.57
C CYS A 33 23.63 -13.24 -30.92
N SER A 34 24.42 -13.18 -31.99
CA SER A 34 24.93 -11.95 -32.58
C SER A 34 23.78 -11.15 -33.20
N ASP A 35 23.26 -10.20 -32.44
CA ASP A 35 22.80 -8.87 -32.90
C ASP A 35 22.56 -7.98 -31.67
N VAL A 36 23.51 -8.03 -30.73
CA VAL A 36 23.60 -7.12 -29.60
C VAL A 36 24.81 -6.24 -29.89
N GLU A 37 24.59 -5.07 -30.47
CA GLU A 37 25.54 -3.99 -30.21
C GLU A 37 25.40 -3.64 -28.73
N ASP A 38 26.26 -4.24 -27.91
CA ASP A 38 26.57 -3.78 -26.57
C ASP A 38 27.07 -2.33 -26.70
N VAL A 39 26.16 -1.39 -26.53
CA VAL A 39 26.54 0.00 -26.30
C VAL A 39 27.13 0.05 -24.88
N PRO A 40 28.37 0.53 -24.71
CA PRO A 40 29.01 0.60 -23.41
C PRO A 40 28.12 1.35 -22.42
N LEU A 41 27.93 0.72 -21.26
CA LEU A 41 27.32 1.34 -20.09
C LEU A 41 28.32 2.31 -19.45
N ASP A 42 28.81 3.31 -20.20
CA ASP A 42 29.68 4.36 -19.68
C ASP A 42 28.98 5.71 -19.69
N HIS A 43 28.85 6.24 -18.47
CA HIS A 43 28.66 7.66 -18.12
C HIS A 43 27.43 8.38 -18.70
N VAL A 44 26.25 8.04 -18.18
CA VAL A 44 25.32 9.10 -17.73
C VAL A 44 25.32 9.09 -16.20
N ILE A 45 26.43 9.56 -15.64
CA ILE A 45 26.40 10.20 -14.33
C ILE A 45 25.68 11.53 -14.58
N ASP A 46 24.38 11.59 -14.33
CA ASP A 46 23.74 12.87 -14.02
C ASP A 46 24.34 13.31 -12.68
N GLY A 47 25.47 14.01 -12.76
CA GLY A 47 26.15 14.63 -11.65
C GLY A 47 25.51 15.95 -11.30
N GLU A 48 24.31 15.91 -10.72
CA GLU A 48 23.69 16.98 -9.91
C GLU A 48 22.75 16.23 -8.94
N CYS A 49 23.05 15.99 -7.67
CA CYS A 49 23.56 16.86 -6.63
C CYS A 49 24.35 16.01 -5.61
N GLN A 50 25.67 16.19 -5.58
CA GLN A 50 26.47 15.85 -4.41
C GLN A 50 26.37 17.01 -3.41
N SER A 51 25.44 16.88 -2.49
CA SER A 51 25.61 17.36 -1.11
C SER A 51 24.81 16.45 -0.18
N ASP A 52 25.06 15.15 -0.29
CA ASP A 52 24.74 14.25 0.81
C ASP A 52 25.76 14.57 1.90
N SER A 53 25.33 15.34 2.89
CA SER A 53 25.94 15.19 4.20
C SER A 53 25.74 13.72 4.56
N GLU A 54 26.85 12.99 4.65
CA GLU A 54 26.90 11.69 5.30
C GLU A 54 26.39 11.90 6.73
N ILE A 55 25.09 11.69 6.91
CA ILE A 55 24.58 11.25 8.19
C ILE A 55 24.58 9.75 8.06
N ASP A 56 25.63 9.14 8.62
CA ASP A 56 25.62 7.74 9.00
C ASP A 56 24.25 7.45 9.62
N VAL A 57 23.50 6.56 8.98
CA VAL A 57 22.28 6.00 9.56
C VAL A 57 22.72 4.86 10.48
N GLU A 58 23.60 5.18 11.42
CA GLU A 58 23.75 4.50 12.69
C GLU A 58 23.21 5.48 13.74
N GLU A 59 22.28 5.02 14.57
CA GLU A 59 21.65 5.78 15.66
C GLU A 59 20.60 6.85 15.33
N LEU A 60 19.50 6.48 14.66
CA LEU A 60 18.16 7.00 15.02
C LEU A 60 17.11 5.88 14.97
N ASN A 61 17.42 4.77 15.64
CA ASN A 61 16.47 3.71 15.98
C ASN A 61 16.35 3.62 17.51
N GLU A 62 15.79 4.66 18.12
CA GLU A 62 15.18 4.55 19.45
C GLU A 62 13.68 4.81 19.34
N TYR A 63 12.99 3.89 18.67
CA TYR A 63 11.71 3.42 19.19
C TYR A 63 11.83 1.92 19.40
N ASP A 64 12.49 1.66 20.51
CA ASP A 64 12.58 0.40 21.23
C ASP A 64 11.22 -0.35 21.23
N ASP A 65 11.12 -1.39 20.40
CA ASP A 65 10.13 -2.48 20.52
C ASP A 65 10.69 -3.59 21.44
N THR A 66 11.64 -3.25 22.32
CA THR A 66 12.28 -4.14 23.30
C THR A 66 12.38 -3.51 24.70
N ASN A 67 11.27 -2.95 25.21
CA ASN A 67 11.14 -2.76 26.66
C ASN A 67 10.73 -4.08 27.34
N ASP A 68 11.61 -5.08 27.28
CA ASP A 68 11.60 -6.19 28.22
C ASP A 68 12.22 -5.68 29.53
N LEU A 69 11.37 -5.09 30.37
CA LEU A 69 11.73 -4.81 31.76
C LEU A 69 12.06 -6.14 32.47
N PRO A 70 13.07 -6.18 33.35
CA PRO A 70 13.35 -7.36 34.15
C PRO A 70 12.08 -7.74 34.91
N VAL A 71 11.71 -9.02 34.79
CA VAL A 71 10.64 -9.60 35.61
C VAL A 71 11.21 -9.73 37.02
N ASP A 72 11.13 -8.67 37.81
CA ASP A 72 11.23 -8.81 39.26
C ASP A 72 10.02 -9.63 39.71
N ASP A 73 10.34 -10.79 40.27
CA ASP A 73 9.44 -11.79 40.83
C ASP A 73 8.77 -11.21 42.09
N ALA A 74 7.79 -10.35 41.89
CA ALA A 74 6.89 -9.87 42.93
C ALA A 74 5.58 -10.65 42.82
N SER A 75 5.54 -11.77 43.53
CA SER A 75 4.34 -12.50 43.97
C SER A 75 3.19 -11.53 44.29
N SER A 76 2.23 -11.42 43.38
CA SER A 76 0.97 -10.69 43.57
C SER A 76 -0.17 -11.69 43.60
N ASP A 77 -0.62 -11.95 44.82
CA ASP A 77 -1.62 -12.92 45.25
C ASP A 77 -3.05 -12.51 44.83
N ASP A 78 -3.35 -12.43 43.53
CA ASP A 78 -4.68 -12.07 43.02
C ASP A 78 -5.06 -12.85 41.73
N ASP A 79 -4.93 -14.18 41.79
CA ASP A 79 -5.52 -15.10 40.79
C ASP A 79 -7.03 -15.30 41.03
N VAL A 80 -7.82 -14.24 40.93
CA VAL A 80 -9.29 -14.34 40.96
C VAL A 80 -9.84 -14.51 39.54
N PRO A 81 -10.58 -15.61 39.23
CA PRO A 81 -11.18 -15.82 37.93
C PRO A 81 -12.17 -14.71 37.54
N LEU A 82 -12.02 -14.14 36.33
CA LEU A 82 -12.85 -13.06 35.75
C LEU A 82 -14.34 -13.42 35.54
N SER A 83 -14.75 -14.64 35.87
CA SER A 83 -16.14 -15.08 35.80
C SER A 83 -17.04 -14.43 36.87
N ARG A 84 -16.46 -13.75 37.89
CA ARG A 84 -17.25 -13.19 39.00
C ARG A 84 -17.80 -11.78 38.77
N TYR A 85 -17.27 -10.97 37.85
CA TYR A 85 -17.66 -9.56 37.71
C TYR A 85 -18.18 -9.18 36.32
N ARG A 86 -19.33 -8.49 36.29
CA ARG A 86 -20.01 -8.04 35.06
C ARG A 86 -19.50 -6.67 34.57
N ASN A 87 -19.03 -5.83 35.49
CA ASN A 87 -18.50 -4.50 35.21
C ASN A 87 -17.17 -4.30 35.93
N TYR A 88 -16.27 -3.59 35.27
CA TYR A 88 -14.91 -3.35 35.72
C TYR A 88 -14.62 -1.85 35.63
N PHE A 89 -13.98 -1.28 36.64
CA PHE A 89 -13.68 0.15 36.66
C PHE A 89 -12.17 0.34 36.54
N GLY A 90 -11.72 1.03 35.48
CA GLY A 90 -10.33 1.44 35.36
C GLY A 90 -10.02 2.61 36.31
N LYS A 91 -8.72 2.85 36.58
CA LYS A 91 -8.23 4.01 37.35
C LYS A 91 -8.77 5.35 36.84
N ASN A 92 -9.08 5.40 35.55
CA ASN A 92 -9.61 6.59 34.86
C ASN A 92 -11.15 6.69 34.92
N ARG A 93 -11.82 5.97 35.83
CA ARG A 93 -13.29 5.90 35.99
C ARG A 93 -14.07 5.35 34.78
N PHE A 94 -13.38 4.85 33.75
CA PHE A 94 -14.02 4.13 32.66
C PHE A 94 -14.61 2.82 33.16
N ARG A 95 -15.88 2.58 32.85
CA ARG A 95 -16.58 1.32 33.10
C ARG A 95 -16.44 0.43 31.87
N TRP A 96 -15.83 -0.73 32.07
CA TRP A 96 -15.73 -1.81 31.09
C TRP A 96 -16.74 -2.89 31.43
N SER A 97 -17.33 -3.52 30.42
CA SER A 97 -18.32 -4.59 30.58
C SER A 97 -17.82 -5.83 29.85
N SER A 98 -17.90 -6.98 30.51
CA SER A 98 -17.66 -8.28 29.87
C SER A 98 -18.89 -8.78 29.10
N GLN A 99 -20.06 -8.16 29.33
CA GLN A 99 -21.28 -8.46 28.60
C GLN A 99 -21.52 -7.43 27.50
N PRO A 100 -21.98 -7.86 26.30
CA PRO A 100 -22.42 -6.93 25.28
C PRO A 100 -23.60 -6.09 25.80
N PRO A 101 -23.73 -4.83 25.36
CA PRO A 101 -24.91 -4.04 25.68
C PRO A 101 -26.17 -4.76 25.20
N VAL A 102 -27.24 -4.69 26.00
CA VAL A 102 -28.53 -5.33 25.66
C VAL A 102 -29.02 -4.76 24.32
N SER A 103 -29.20 -5.63 23.32
CA SER A 103 -29.67 -5.23 22.00
C SER A 103 -31.06 -4.61 22.14
N ARG A 104 -31.18 -3.34 21.76
CA ARG A 104 -32.48 -2.66 21.66
C ARG A 104 -33.08 -3.07 20.32
N SER A 105 -34.40 -3.31 20.27
CA SER A 105 -35.10 -3.70 19.04
C SER A 105 -34.96 -2.72 17.88
N ARG A 106 -34.53 -1.48 18.13
CA ARG A 106 -34.30 -0.43 17.12
C ARG A 106 -32.88 0.09 17.18
N THR A 107 -32.21 0.13 16.03
CA THR A 107 -30.91 0.79 15.85
C THR A 107 -31.00 2.25 16.29
N LEU A 108 -30.05 2.69 17.11
CA LEU A 108 -29.97 4.07 17.59
C LEU A 108 -29.67 5.00 16.41
N GLN A 109 -30.21 6.23 16.44
CA GLN A 109 -30.07 7.19 15.34
C GLN A 109 -28.60 7.44 14.96
N HIS A 110 -27.72 7.51 15.96
CA HIS A 110 -26.28 7.71 15.76
C HIS A 110 -25.52 6.47 15.23
N ASN A 111 -26.19 5.35 14.99
CA ASN A 111 -25.66 4.16 14.33
C ASN A 111 -26.22 3.97 12.91
N ILE A 112 -27.10 4.86 12.46
CA ILE A 112 -27.70 4.76 11.12
C ILE A 112 -26.76 5.42 10.13
N VAL A 113 -26.12 4.60 9.30
CA VAL A 113 -25.35 5.07 8.14
C VAL A 113 -26.34 5.51 7.05
N GLN A 114 -26.35 6.80 6.73
CA GLN A 114 -27.31 7.37 5.78
C GLN A 114 -26.89 7.22 4.32
N GLN A 115 -25.58 7.08 4.07
CA GLN A 115 -25.04 7.01 2.71
C GLN A 115 -24.86 5.55 2.27
N PRO A 116 -25.56 5.11 1.21
CA PRO A 116 -25.40 3.75 0.71
C PRO A 116 -23.97 3.54 0.15
N PRO A 117 -23.43 2.32 0.24
CA PRO A 117 -22.18 1.97 -0.42
C PRO A 117 -22.33 1.91 -1.94
N GLY A 118 -21.21 2.04 -2.65
CA GLY A 118 -21.12 1.96 -4.11
C GLY A 118 -20.89 3.31 -4.78
N LEU A 119 -21.04 3.35 -6.11
CA LEU A 119 -20.78 4.57 -6.88
C LEU A 119 -21.64 5.73 -6.39
N LYS A 120 -20.98 6.87 -6.15
CA LYS A 120 -21.66 8.11 -5.81
C LYS A 120 -22.52 8.59 -6.97
N ARG A 121 -23.55 9.38 -6.65
CA ARG A 121 -24.61 9.78 -7.60
C ARG A 121 -24.04 10.37 -8.91
N ASN A 122 -23.00 11.19 -8.82
CA ASN A 122 -22.38 11.86 -9.96
C ASN A 122 -21.71 10.91 -10.96
N PHE A 123 -21.43 9.66 -10.55
CA PHE A 123 -20.76 8.65 -11.38
C PHE A 123 -21.70 7.53 -11.81
N ARG A 124 -22.97 7.57 -11.41
CA ARG A 124 -23.93 6.50 -11.72
C ARG A 124 -24.26 6.42 -13.21
N ASP A 125 -24.20 7.55 -13.93
CA ASP A 125 -24.51 7.61 -15.36
C ASP A 125 -23.49 6.81 -16.20
N VAL A 126 -22.30 6.58 -15.65
CA VAL A 126 -21.27 5.72 -16.26
C VAL A 126 -21.70 4.26 -16.29
N LEU A 127 -22.59 3.82 -15.39
CA LEU A 127 -23.13 2.45 -15.35
C LEU A 127 -24.40 2.34 -16.22
N ASN A 128 -24.24 1.86 -17.45
CA ASN A 128 -25.29 1.56 -18.40
C ASN A 128 -25.00 0.23 -19.12
N SER A 129 -25.85 -0.18 -20.06
CA SER A 129 -25.70 -1.47 -20.75
C SER A 129 -24.43 -1.60 -21.59
N ASN A 130 -23.78 -0.47 -21.91
CA ASN A 130 -22.59 -0.42 -22.76
C ASN A 130 -21.30 -0.12 -21.97
N THR A 131 -21.37 -0.05 -20.63
CA THR A 131 -20.20 0.23 -19.79
C THR A 131 -19.15 -0.85 -19.96
N THR A 132 -17.95 -0.43 -20.31
CA THR A 132 -16.77 -1.29 -20.40
C THR A 132 -15.92 -1.17 -19.14
N SER A 133 -15.03 -2.14 -18.91
CA SER A 133 -14.03 -2.04 -17.84
C SER A 133 -13.10 -0.83 -18.00
N SER A 134 -12.88 -0.37 -19.24
CA SER A 134 -12.09 0.83 -19.52
C SER A 134 -12.78 2.09 -19.03
N ASP A 135 -14.10 2.18 -19.17
CA ASP A 135 -14.87 3.34 -18.69
C ASP A 135 -14.77 3.47 -17.16
N LEU A 136 -14.79 2.34 -16.45
CA LEU A 136 -14.60 2.31 -14.99
C LEU A 136 -13.16 2.62 -14.59
N TRP A 137 -12.17 2.18 -15.37
CA TRP A 137 -10.77 2.49 -15.11
C TRP A 137 -10.48 4.00 -15.25
N HIS A 138 -11.13 4.66 -16.20
CA HIS A 138 -11.04 6.09 -16.42
C HIS A 138 -11.61 6.96 -15.29
N LEU A 139 -12.40 6.39 -14.39
CA LEU A 139 -12.81 7.06 -13.16
C LEU A 139 -11.64 7.27 -12.19
N PHE A 140 -10.58 6.46 -12.28
CA PHE A 140 -9.42 6.51 -11.39
C PHE A 140 -8.20 7.11 -12.06
N PHE A 141 -8.00 6.80 -13.34
CA PHE A 141 -6.94 7.35 -14.18
C PHE A 141 -7.55 8.23 -15.27
N THR A 142 -7.66 9.52 -14.97
CA THR A 142 -8.24 10.51 -15.87
C THR A 142 -7.30 10.81 -17.03
N ASP A 143 -7.83 11.37 -18.12
CA ASP A 143 -7.01 11.76 -19.26
C ASP A 143 -5.94 12.80 -18.86
N ASP A 144 -6.26 13.76 -17.99
CA ASP A 144 -5.29 14.73 -17.43
C ASP A 144 -4.08 14.04 -16.77
N MET A 145 -4.32 12.96 -16.00
CA MET A 145 -3.24 12.19 -15.36
C MET A 145 -2.35 11.52 -16.42
N LEU A 146 -2.95 10.98 -17.47
CA LEU A 146 -2.23 10.31 -18.55
C LEU A 146 -1.43 11.31 -19.39
N GLU A 147 -2.01 12.48 -19.67
CA GLU A 147 -1.34 13.55 -20.40
C GLU A 147 -0.11 14.07 -19.64
N GLU A 148 -0.19 14.20 -18.30
CA GLU A 148 0.95 14.62 -17.48
C GLU A 148 2.07 13.56 -17.50
N ILE A 149 1.73 12.27 -17.45
CA ILE A 149 2.69 11.17 -17.62
C ILE A 149 3.34 11.25 -19.00
N VAL A 150 2.55 11.39 -20.06
CA VAL A 150 3.05 11.48 -21.45
C VAL A 150 4.00 12.65 -21.61
N LYS A 151 3.61 13.84 -21.13
CA LYS A 151 4.39 15.07 -21.21
C LYS A 151 5.78 14.91 -20.59
N HIS A 152 5.86 14.50 -19.33
CA HIS A 152 7.14 14.39 -18.62
C HIS A 152 7.98 13.21 -19.07
N THR A 153 7.34 12.11 -19.48
CA THR A 153 8.04 10.98 -20.10
C THR A 153 8.69 11.41 -21.42
N ASN A 154 7.97 12.19 -22.25
CA ASN A 154 8.51 12.73 -23.50
C ASN A 154 9.65 13.70 -23.30
N GLU A 155 9.61 14.54 -22.26
CA GLU A 155 10.76 15.38 -21.89
C GLU A 155 12.02 14.55 -21.62
N LYS A 156 11.91 13.42 -20.89
CA LYS A 156 13.05 12.52 -20.67
C LYS A 156 13.47 11.81 -21.95
N ILE A 157 12.54 11.31 -22.77
CA ILE A 157 12.84 10.65 -24.05
C ILE A 157 13.62 11.59 -24.98
N ARG A 158 13.17 12.84 -25.14
CA ARG A 158 13.84 13.83 -26.00
C ARG A 158 15.26 14.16 -25.53
N ARG A 159 15.51 14.15 -24.21
CA ARG A 159 16.86 14.36 -23.65
C ARG A 159 17.81 13.20 -23.98
N ILE A 160 17.34 11.96 -23.95
CA ILE A 160 18.20 10.79 -24.22
C ILE A 160 18.31 10.46 -25.71
N ARG A 161 17.35 10.90 -26.55
CA ARG A 161 17.27 10.60 -27.98
C ARG A 161 18.59 10.79 -28.75
N PRO A 162 19.38 11.85 -28.53
CA PRO A 162 20.65 12.03 -29.25
C PRO A 162 21.67 10.92 -29.02
N ASN A 163 21.55 10.17 -27.91
CA ASN A 163 22.48 9.09 -27.55
C ASN A 163 22.16 7.78 -28.29
N TYR A 164 21.07 7.73 -29.08
CA TYR A 164 20.63 6.53 -29.77
C TYR A 164 20.84 6.68 -31.28
N GLN A 165 21.55 5.72 -31.87
CA GLN A 165 21.69 5.63 -33.33
C GLN A 165 20.33 5.33 -33.99
N ASN A 166 19.59 4.36 -33.45
CA ASN A 166 18.27 4.00 -33.92
C ASN A 166 17.17 4.77 -33.16
N GLN A 167 16.54 5.71 -33.86
CA GLN A 167 15.55 6.58 -33.24
C GLN A 167 14.16 5.95 -33.07
N THR A 168 13.88 4.77 -33.63
CA THR A 168 12.53 4.16 -33.59
C THR A 168 12.04 3.91 -32.17
N CYS A 169 12.93 3.50 -31.26
CA CYS A 169 12.57 3.20 -29.87
C CYS A 169 12.51 4.44 -28.95
N VAL A 170 12.97 5.61 -29.43
CA VAL A 170 13.04 6.89 -28.69
C VAL A 170 12.17 7.97 -29.33
N GLN A 171 11.11 7.57 -30.04
CA GLN A 171 10.06 8.48 -30.49
C GLN A 171 9.20 8.95 -29.31
N ASP A 172 8.52 10.08 -29.49
CA ASP A 172 7.57 10.58 -28.49
C ASP A 172 6.46 9.56 -28.26
N LEU A 173 6.13 9.35 -27.00
CA LEU A 173 5.01 8.58 -26.48
C LEU A 173 3.71 9.35 -26.71
N ASP A 174 2.63 8.65 -27.06
CA ASP A 174 1.27 9.16 -27.01
C ASP A 174 0.42 8.44 -25.96
N VAL A 175 -0.81 8.92 -25.73
CA VAL A 175 -1.71 8.36 -24.71
C VAL A 175 -2.14 6.93 -25.06
N ILE A 176 -2.25 6.58 -26.34
CA ILE A 176 -2.66 5.24 -26.78
C ILE A 176 -1.55 4.24 -26.45
N GLU A 177 -0.31 4.57 -26.78
CA GLU A 177 0.87 3.77 -26.46
C GLU A 177 1.10 3.70 -24.94
N LEU A 178 0.85 4.76 -24.18
CA LEU A 178 0.90 4.72 -22.71
C LEU A 178 -0.13 3.73 -22.14
N LYS A 179 -1.38 3.77 -22.63
CA LYS A 179 -2.42 2.81 -22.22
C LYS A 179 -2.02 1.38 -22.59
N ALA A 180 -1.41 1.18 -23.76
CA ALA A 180 -0.89 -0.12 -24.18
C ALA A 180 0.25 -0.61 -23.27
N PHE A 181 1.18 0.27 -22.88
CA PHE A 181 2.24 -0.02 -21.91
C PHE A 181 1.67 -0.45 -20.55
N ILE A 182 0.70 0.29 -20.01
CA ILE A 182 0.04 -0.05 -18.73
C ILE A 182 -0.70 -1.38 -18.85
N GLY A 183 -1.44 -1.61 -19.95
CA GLY A 183 -2.10 -2.89 -20.21
C GLY A 183 -1.12 -4.06 -20.28
N MET A 184 0.07 -3.84 -20.85
CA MET A 184 1.17 -4.80 -20.85
C MET A 184 1.61 -5.16 -19.42
N LEU A 185 1.75 -4.18 -18.53
CA LEU A 185 2.07 -4.41 -17.12
C LEU A 185 0.96 -5.23 -16.42
N TYR A 186 -0.31 -4.99 -16.73
CA TYR A 186 -1.41 -5.83 -16.21
C TYR A 186 -1.31 -7.27 -16.71
N TYR A 187 -0.93 -7.51 -17.97
CA TYR A 187 -0.69 -8.87 -18.45
C TYR A 187 0.40 -9.59 -17.66
N THR A 188 1.49 -8.91 -17.28
CA THR A 188 2.53 -9.54 -16.43
C THR A 188 1.96 -10.02 -15.09
N SER A 189 0.95 -9.33 -14.55
CA SER A 189 0.29 -9.71 -13.30
C SER A 189 -0.66 -10.89 -13.51
N ILE A 190 -1.40 -10.91 -14.62
CA ILE A 190 -2.31 -11.99 -14.99
C ILE A 190 -1.53 -13.30 -15.21
N PHE A 191 -0.41 -13.23 -15.92
CA PHE A 191 0.45 -14.39 -16.19
C PHE A 191 1.40 -14.73 -15.05
N LYS A 192 1.44 -13.92 -13.98
CA LYS A 192 2.35 -14.07 -12.82
C LYS A 192 3.83 -14.04 -13.21
N GLU A 193 4.18 -13.17 -14.16
CA GLU A 193 5.52 -12.98 -14.73
C GLU A 193 6.19 -11.69 -14.24
N ASN A 194 5.67 -11.09 -13.17
CA ASN A 194 6.13 -9.82 -12.59
C ASN A 194 7.54 -9.88 -11.99
N HIS A 195 8.09 -11.08 -11.78
CA HIS A 195 9.48 -11.30 -11.36
C HIS A 195 10.37 -11.85 -12.48
N THR A 196 9.81 -12.14 -13.64
CA THR A 196 10.54 -12.62 -14.80
C THR A 196 11.19 -11.44 -15.51
N HIS A 197 12.45 -11.61 -15.93
CA HIS A 197 13.09 -10.58 -16.74
C HIS A 197 12.33 -10.40 -18.06
N TYR A 198 12.07 -9.16 -18.45
CA TYR A 198 11.18 -8.85 -19.59
C TYR A 198 11.65 -9.48 -20.91
N THR A 199 12.94 -9.81 -21.07
CA THR A 199 13.45 -10.47 -22.28
C THR A 199 12.79 -11.83 -22.52
N CYS A 200 12.46 -12.58 -21.47
CA CYS A 200 11.82 -13.89 -21.58
C CYS A 200 10.43 -13.81 -22.21
N TRP A 201 9.72 -12.69 -21.99
CA TRP A 201 8.40 -12.44 -22.58
C TRP A 201 8.45 -12.44 -24.11
N TYR A 202 9.61 -12.09 -24.67
CA TYR A 202 9.84 -11.95 -26.10
C TYR A 202 10.48 -13.18 -26.76
N SER A 203 10.81 -14.23 -26.01
CA SER A 203 11.47 -15.45 -26.53
C SER A 203 10.65 -16.13 -27.65
N THR A 204 11.34 -16.66 -28.65
CA THR A 204 10.76 -17.33 -29.83
C THR A 204 10.88 -18.85 -29.81
N ASP A 205 11.48 -19.40 -28.76
CA ASP A 205 11.66 -20.84 -28.51
C ASP A 205 10.39 -21.55 -27.98
N GLY A 206 9.26 -20.85 -27.97
CA GLY A 206 7.99 -21.33 -27.41
C GLY A 206 7.76 -20.98 -25.94
N THR A 207 8.75 -20.41 -25.24
CA THR A 207 8.60 -19.98 -23.84
C THR A 207 8.05 -18.55 -23.70
N GLY A 208 8.23 -17.71 -24.71
CA GLY A 208 7.71 -16.34 -24.74
C GLY A 208 6.23 -16.27 -25.14
N ARG A 209 5.61 -15.09 -24.95
CA ARG A 209 4.20 -14.87 -25.30
C ARG A 209 4.06 -13.89 -26.45
N GLU A 210 3.38 -14.32 -27.50
CA GLU A 210 3.15 -13.52 -28.72
C GLU A 210 2.47 -12.18 -28.43
N ILE A 211 1.55 -12.15 -27.47
CA ILE A 211 0.81 -10.94 -27.11
C ILE A 211 1.72 -9.76 -26.80
N TYR A 212 2.88 -9.99 -26.18
CA TYR A 212 3.82 -8.93 -25.87
C TYR A 212 4.45 -8.32 -27.13
N ARG A 213 4.80 -9.17 -28.11
CA ARG A 213 5.31 -8.74 -29.42
C ARG A 213 4.26 -8.01 -30.25
N CYS A 214 2.98 -8.38 -30.10
CA CYS A 214 1.86 -7.72 -30.76
C CYS A 214 1.55 -6.33 -30.19
N ILE A 215 1.90 -6.07 -28.92
CA ILE A 215 1.65 -4.78 -28.26
C ILE A 215 2.77 -3.78 -28.59
N MET A 216 4.02 -4.13 -28.30
CA MET A 216 5.17 -3.25 -28.57
C MET A 216 6.49 -4.02 -28.62
N SER A 217 7.49 -3.46 -29.33
CA SER A 217 8.80 -4.08 -29.43
C SER A 217 9.55 -4.11 -28.10
N LYS A 218 10.42 -5.12 -27.92
CA LYS A 218 11.26 -5.29 -26.72
C LYS A 218 12.06 -4.03 -26.38
N ASN A 219 12.66 -3.40 -27.39
CA ASN A 219 13.48 -2.20 -27.21
C ASN A 219 12.63 -0.99 -26.83
N ARG A 220 11.42 -0.85 -27.40
CA ARG A 220 10.49 0.22 -27.00
C ARG A 220 10.03 0.05 -25.56
N PHE A 221 9.66 -1.17 -25.16
CA PHE A 221 9.29 -1.46 -23.77
C PHE A 221 10.41 -1.09 -22.79
N LYS A 222 11.65 -1.50 -23.07
CA LYS A 222 12.85 -1.14 -22.27
C LYS A 222 13.02 0.37 -22.17
N THR A 223 12.88 1.10 -23.28
CA THR A 223 12.99 2.57 -23.28
C THR A 223 11.93 3.21 -22.39
N LEU A 224 10.66 2.81 -22.54
CA LEU A 224 9.56 3.35 -21.74
C LEU A 224 9.75 3.06 -20.25
N LEU A 225 10.16 1.83 -19.89
CA LEU A 225 10.44 1.44 -18.52
C LEU A 225 11.49 2.35 -17.85
N ASN A 226 12.51 2.78 -18.60
CA ASN A 226 13.56 3.67 -18.11
C ASN A 226 13.18 5.16 -18.11
N CYS A 227 12.29 5.56 -19.02
CA CYS A 227 11.96 6.96 -19.26
C CYS A 227 10.70 7.45 -18.56
N LEU A 228 9.85 6.57 -18.03
CA LEU A 228 8.58 6.95 -17.39
C LEU A 228 8.81 7.99 -16.29
N ARG A 229 8.11 9.13 -16.36
CA ARG A 229 8.16 10.22 -15.38
C ARG A 229 6.75 10.71 -15.05
N PHE A 230 6.60 11.28 -13.85
CA PHE A 230 5.31 11.69 -13.29
C PHE A 230 5.30 13.14 -12.80
N ASP A 231 6.38 13.89 -13.05
CA ASP A 231 6.55 15.26 -12.58
C ASP A 231 7.52 16.06 -13.45
N ASP A 232 7.43 17.39 -13.34
CA ASP A 232 8.39 18.30 -13.94
C ASP A 232 9.73 18.24 -13.22
N THR A 233 10.75 17.80 -13.96
CA THR A 233 12.12 17.68 -13.45
C THR A 233 12.73 19.04 -13.10
N SER A 234 12.34 20.13 -13.77
CA SER A 234 12.96 21.45 -13.59
C SER A 234 12.63 22.09 -12.24
N THR A 235 11.47 21.78 -11.66
CA THR A 235 11.00 22.30 -10.36
C THR A 235 11.17 21.31 -9.21
N ARG A 236 11.66 20.10 -9.51
CA ARG A 236 11.65 18.98 -8.56
C ARG A 236 12.50 19.24 -7.32
N ASP A 237 13.68 19.84 -7.48
CA ASP A 237 14.59 20.01 -6.34
C ASP A 237 14.10 21.06 -5.35
N GLU A 238 13.42 22.10 -5.83
CA GLU A 238 12.71 23.05 -4.97
C GLU A 238 11.57 22.34 -4.21
N ARG A 239 10.76 21.54 -4.90
CA ARG A 239 9.65 20.78 -4.29
C ARG A 239 10.13 19.73 -3.28
N ARG A 240 11.30 19.11 -3.49
CA ARG A 240 11.89 18.13 -2.57
C ARG A 240 12.20 18.68 -1.19
N SER A 241 12.40 19.99 -1.08
CA SER A 241 12.63 20.65 0.22
C SER A 241 11.44 20.50 1.17
N THR A 242 10.22 20.41 0.63
CA THR A 242 8.97 20.28 1.39
C THR A 242 8.34 18.89 1.26
N ASP A 243 8.53 18.24 0.11
CA ASP A 243 7.95 16.95 -0.22
C ASP A 243 9.00 15.97 -0.77
N LYS A 244 9.44 15.03 0.07
CA LYS A 244 10.41 13.99 -0.32
C LYS A 244 9.91 13.09 -1.46
N ALA A 245 8.60 12.95 -1.63
CA ALA A 245 7.97 12.15 -2.69
C ALA A 245 7.56 13.00 -3.91
N ALA A 246 8.05 14.24 -4.03
CA ALA A 246 7.80 15.15 -5.15
C ALA A 246 7.80 14.51 -6.56
N PRO A 247 8.61 13.47 -6.88
CA PRO A 247 8.54 12.79 -8.16
C PRO A 247 7.23 12.06 -8.48
N ILE A 248 6.35 11.82 -7.51
CA ILE A 248 5.11 11.04 -7.69
C ILE A 248 3.90 11.64 -6.95
N SER A 249 4.12 12.52 -5.96
CA SER A 249 3.06 12.99 -5.06
C SER A 249 1.85 13.55 -5.78
N GLN A 250 2.03 14.38 -6.82
CA GLN A 250 0.89 14.97 -7.55
C GLN A 250 0.00 13.88 -8.16
N LEU A 251 0.59 12.92 -8.90
CA LEU A 251 -0.16 11.83 -9.51
C LEU A 251 -0.83 10.93 -8.45
N PHE A 252 -0.13 10.67 -7.34
CA PHE A 252 -0.67 9.89 -6.23
C PHE A 252 -1.86 10.59 -5.58
N GLU A 253 -1.75 11.89 -5.31
CA GLU A 253 -2.84 12.70 -4.74
C GLU A 253 -4.06 12.76 -5.66
N MET A 254 -3.86 12.91 -6.98
CA MET A 254 -4.94 12.84 -7.97
C MET A 254 -5.66 11.48 -7.92
N LEU A 255 -4.90 10.38 -7.89
CA LEU A 255 -5.47 9.03 -7.78
C LEU A 255 -6.30 8.86 -6.50
N ILE A 256 -5.73 9.27 -5.35
CA ILE A 256 -6.42 9.16 -4.06
C ILE A 256 -7.66 10.06 -4.01
N GLN A 257 -7.60 11.25 -4.62
CA GLN A 257 -8.77 12.13 -4.72
C GLN A 257 -9.88 11.47 -5.54
N ASN A 258 -9.55 10.85 -6.68
CA ASN A 258 -10.50 10.08 -7.48
C ASN A 258 -11.10 8.93 -6.67
N CYS A 259 -10.28 8.18 -5.92
CA CYS A 259 -10.75 7.12 -5.03
C CYS A 259 -11.79 7.61 -4.00
N LYS A 260 -11.57 8.80 -3.42
CA LYS A 260 -12.53 9.43 -2.49
C LYS A 260 -13.82 9.83 -3.17
N GLU A 261 -13.76 10.33 -4.39
CA GLU A 261 -14.90 10.89 -5.10
C GLU A 261 -15.81 9.84 -5.72
N VAL A 262 -15.23 8.81 -6.35
CA VAL A 262 -15.96 7.84 -7.17
C VAL A 262 -16.91 6.98 -6.35
N CYS A 263 -16.45 6.46 -5.21
CA CYS A 263 -17.19 5.47 -4.43
C CYS A 263 -17.47 5.93 -3.00
N SER A 264 -18.62 5.52 -2.48
CA SER A 264 -18.99 5.59 -1.06
C SER A 264 -18.78 4.20 -0.45
N ILE A 265 -18.16 4.14 0.72
CA ILE A 265 -17.94 2.88 1.42
C ILE A 265 -19.17 2.37 2.17
N GLY A 266 -19.09 1.14 2.66
CA GLY A 266 -20.05 0.55 3.58
C GLY A 266 -19.87 1.04 5.02
N SER A 267 -20.61 0.46 5.95
CA SER A 267 -20.66 0.92 7.34
C SER A 267 -19.34 0.81 8.10
N TYR A 268 -18.37 0.07 7.56
CA TYR A 268 -17.13 -0.30 8.23
C TYR A 268 -15.93 0.08 7.37
N ALA A 269 -15.09 0.96 7.88
CA ALA A 269 -13.79 1.29 7.34
C ALA A 269 -12.70 0.51 8.08
N CYS A 270 -11.63 0.12 7.38
CA CYS A 270 -10.44 -0.49 7.97
C CYS A 270 -9.23 0.40 7.69
N ILE A 271 -8.44 0.68 8.73
CA ILE A 271 -7.20 1.44 8.61
C ILE A 271 -6.02 0.53 8.97
N ASP A 272 -5.04 0.50 8.09
CA ASP A 272 -3.83 -0.32 8.22
C ASP A 272 -2.71 0.28 7.34
N GLU A 273 -1.50 -0.28 7.45
CA GLU A 273 -0.39 0.01 6.55
C GLU A 273 -0.18 -1.04 5.46
N MET A 274 0.09 -0.56 4.25
CA MET A 274 0.60 -1.33 3.13
C MET A 274 2.12 -1.08 2.97
N LEU A 275 2.86 -2.11 2.60
CA LEU A 275 4.29 -2.00 2.29
C LEU A 275 4.54 -2.40 0.84
N VAL A 276 4.91 -1.42 0.01
CA VAL A 276 5.30 -1.66 -1.38
C VAL A 276 6.78 -2.07 -1.39
N ALA A 277 7.04 -3.33 -1.71
CA ALA A 277 8.38 -3.91 -1.66
C ALA A 277 9.37 -3.12 -2.53
N PHE A 278 10.44 -2.63 -1.92
CA PHE A 278 11.45 -1.83 -2.61
C PHE A 278 12.77 -1.88 -1.85
N ARG A 279 13.87 -2.17 -2.56
CA ARG A 279 15.22 -2.26 -1.98
C ARG A 279 16.18 -1.16 -2.43
N GLY A 280 15.82 -0.37 -3.44
CA GLY A 280 16.67 0.70 -3.95
C GLY A 280 16.95 1.82 -2.95
N ARG A 281 17.73 2.80 -3.39
CA ARG A 281 18.03 4.01 -2.62
C ARG A 281 16.80 4.92 -2.61
N CYS A 282 16.26 5.16 -1.42
CA CYS A 282 15.13 6.05 -1.17
C CYS A 282 15.20 6.50 0.29
N SER A 283 15.08 7.80 0.53
CA SER A 283 15.25 8.43 1.85
C SER A 283 14.14 8.10 2.85
N PHE A 284 13.01 7.55 2.39
CA PHE A 284 11.86 7.17 3.22
C PHE A 284 11.51 5.68 3.09
N LYS A 285 12.48 4.85 2.68
CA LYS A 285 12.36 3.40 2.73
C LYS A 285 12.26 2.92 4.18
N MET A 286 11.29 2.06 4.46
CA MET A 286 11.03 1.50 5.79
C MET A 286 11.44 0.03 5.88
N TYR A 287 11.88 -0.38 7.07
CA TYR A 287 12.08 -1.78 7.43
C TYR A 287 10.94 -2.25 8.35
N MET A 288 10.25 -3.33 7.99
CA MET A 288 9.19 -3.96 8.77
C MET A 288 9.46 -5.48 8.89
N PRO A 289 10.05 -5.94 10.01
CA PRO A 289 10.55 -7.31 10.13
C PRO A 289 9.48 -8.40 10.02
N LYS A 290 8.23 -8.08 10.37
CA LYS A 290 7.09 -9.01 10.38
C LYS A 290 6.36 -9.11 9.03
N LYS A 291 6.69 -8.29 8.03
CA LYS A 291 6.08 -8.37 6.69
C LYS A 291 6.92 -9.32 5.81
N PRO A 292 6.30 -10.03 4.83
CA PRO A 292 7.02 -10.97 3.96
C PRO A 292 8.20 -10.32 3.21
N ASN A 293 7.96 -9.13 2.65
CA ASN A 293 9.00 -8.25 2.15
C ASN A 293 9.37 -7.26 3.25
N LYS A 294 10.55 -7.38 3.83
CA LYS A 294 10.92 -6.56 5.00
C LYS A 294 11.26 -5.11 4.67
N TYR A 295 11.63 -4.79 3.43
CA TYR A 295 12.01 -3.44 3.01
C TYR A 295 11.05 -2.92 1.94
N GLY A 296 10.62 -1.67 2.09
CA GLY A 296 9.73 -1.06 1.11
C GLY A 296 9.28 0.36 1.44
N LEU A 297 8.37 0.87 0.63
CA LEU A 297 7.71 2.16 0.84
C LEU A 297 6.42 1.93 1.63
N LYS A 298 6.32 2.54 2.80
CA LYS A 298 5.13 2.44 3.65
C LYS A 298 4.05 3.39 3.14
N ILE A 299 2.84 2.86 2.94
CA ILE A 299 1.64 3.62 2.58
C ILE A 299 0.60 3.37 3.66
N MET A 300 0.05 4.44 4.22
CA MET A 300 -1.05 4.37 5.18
C MET A 300 -2.36 4.39 4.42
N CYS A 301 -3.25 3.45 4.69
CA CYS A 301 -4.45 3.23 3.89
C CYS A 301 -5.72 3.21 4.74
N MET A 302 -6.81 3.73 4.18
CA MET A 302 -8.17 3.48 4.63
C MET A 302 -8.94 2.77 3.53
N THR A 303 -9.56 1.65 3.87
CA THR A 303 -10.31 0.79 2.94
C THR A 303 -11.72 0.51 3.44
N ASP A 304 -12.63 0.12 2.54
CA ASP A 304 -13.89 -0.50 2.94
C ASP A 304 -13.63 -1.91 3.46
N ALA A 305 -14.10 -2.21 4.67
CA ALA A 305 -13.81 -3.50 5.32
C ALA A 305 -14.50 -4.69 4.64
N LYS A 306 -15.55 -4.45 3.82
CA LYS A 306 -16.31 -5.53 3.18
C LYS A 306 -15.72 -5.91 1.82
N ASN A 307 -15.34 -4.95 0.99
CA ASN A 307 -14.90 -5.21 -0.38
C ASN A 307 -13.43 -4.83 -0.66
N GLY A 308 -12.71 -4.26 0.32
CA GLY A 308 -11.30 -3.90 0.19
C GLY A 308 -11.03 -2.66 -0.69
N TYR A 309 -12.08 -1.90 -1.05
CA TYR A 309 -11.93 -0.69 -1.86
C TYR A 309 -11.08 0.35 -1.13
N LEU A 310 -10.03 0.86 -1.79
CA LEU A 310 -9.17 1.92 -1.27
C LEU A 310 -9.88 3.26 -1.34
N VAL A 311 -10.05 3.91 -0.19
CA VAL A 311 -10.75 5.20 -0.08
C VAL A 311 -9.77 6.35 0.01
N ASP A 312 -8.81 6.23 0.93
CA ASP A 312 -7.84 7.27 1.23
C ASP A 312 -6.50 6.59 1.50
N ALA A 313 -5.42 7.28 1.13
CA ALA A 313 -4.08 6.85 1.47
C ALA A 313 -3.09 8.01 1.43
N TYR A 314 -1.97 7.83 2.11
CA TYR A 314 -0.81 8.71 1.95
C TYR A 314 0.50 7.92 2.07
N ILE A 315 1.52 8.39 1.35
CA ILE A 315 2.88 7.84 1.45
C ILE A 315 3.49 8.32 2.76
N TYR A 316 4.02 7.39 3.56
CA TYR A 316 4.71 7.73 4.79
C TYR A 316 6.16 8.13 4.48
N LEU A 317 6.49 9.41 4.68
CA LEU A 317 7.78 10.03 4.35
C LEU A 317 8.72 10.16 5.57
N GLY A 318 8.37 9.49 6.67
CA GLY A 318 9.07 9.56 7.95
C GLY A 318 8.37 10.47 8.95
N LYS A 319 9.16 11.06 9.86
CA LYS A 319 8.69 11.92 10.94
C LYS A 319 7.77 13.02 10.40
N ASP A 320 6.66 13.24 11.10
CA ASP A 320 5.65 14.28 10.83
C ASP A 320 4.73 14.09 9.62
N SER A 321 4.90 12.98 8.87
CA SER A 321 3.97 12.61 7.78
C SER A 321 2.53 12.51 8.29
N ASP A 322 2.30 11.87 9.44
CA ASP A 322 0.96 11.63 9.96
C ASP A 322 0.20 12.91 10.36
N SER A 323 0.92 13.98 10.71
CA SER A 323 0.36 15.27 11.10
C SER A 323 0.04 16.21 9.94
N GLN A 324 0.52 15.90 8.72
CA GLN A 324 0.41 16.81 7.59
C GLN A 324 -1.06 17.02 7.20
N GLY A 325 -1.45 18.29 7.05
CA GLY A 325 -2.84 18.68 6.75
C GLY A 325 -3.78 18.67 7.95
N LEU A 326 -3.34 18.21 9.13
CA LEU A 326 -4.16 18.26 10.34
C LEU A 326 -4.15 19.66 10.99
N PRO A 327 -5.28 20.08 11.59
CA PRO A 327 -5.33 21.24 12.48
C PRO A 327 -4.29 21.16 13.62
N ILE A 328 -3.76 22.30 14.05
CA ILE A 328 -2.67 22.42 15.04
C ILE A 328 -2.98 21.65 16.34
N GLU A 329 -4.24 21.65 16.77
CA GLU A 329 -4.70 20.91 17.95
C GLU A 329 -4.47 19.39 17.84
N TYR A 330 -4.64 18.82 16.64
CA TYR A 330 -4.42 17.40 16.38
C TYR A 330 -2.96 17.09 16.02
N GLN A 331 -2.08 18.07 15.84
CA GLN A 331 -0.65 17.80 15.65
C GLN A 331 0.06 17.43 16.96
N ARG A 332 -0.60 17.65 18.11
CA ARG A 332 -0.08 17.36 19.45
C ARG A 332 -0.53 16.01 20.02
N VAL A 333 -1.49 15.35 19.38
CA VAL A 333 -1.96 14.01 19.74
C VAL A 333 -0.93 12.94 19.36
N ASN A 334 -1.15 11.71 19.78
CA ASN A 334 -0.22 10.59 19.51
C ASN A 334 -0.09 10.34 18.01
N LYS A 335 1.10 9.98 17.49
CA LYS A 335 1.31 9.74 16.05
C LYS A 335 0.32 8.73 15.42
N PRO A 336 -0.01 7.59 16.05
CA PRO A 336 -1.03 6.69 15.50
C PRO A 336 -2.43 7.32 15.44
N THR A 337 -2.77 8.18 16.40
CA THR A 337 -4.00 8.97 16.39
C THR A 337 -3.98 9.94 15.20
N GLN A 338 -2.87 10.64 14.95
CA GLN A 338 -2.71 11.55 13.81
C GLN A 338 -2.98 10.83 12.48
N ALA A 339 -2.38 9.65 12.30
CA ALA A 339 -2.55 8.83 11.11
C ALA A 339 -4.03 8.50 10.83
N VAL A 340 -4.76 8.07 11.86
CA VAL A 340 -6.20 7.78 11.74
C VAL A 340 -6.98 9.04 11.43
N LEU A 341 -6.72 10.16 12.11
CA LEU A 341 -7.42 11.42 11.88
C LEU A 341 -7.20 11.96 10.46
N ARG A 342 -6.00 11.77 9.90
CA ARG A 342 -5.69 12.16 8.52
C ARG A 342 -6.53 11.38 7.52
N LEU A 343 -6.69 10.07 7.72
CA LEU A 343 -7.41 9.18 6.81
C LEU A 343 -8.95 9.27 6.93
N VAL A 344 -9.47 9.46 8.14
CA VAL A 344 -10.93 9.47 8.37
C VAL A 344 -11.61 10.78 7.98
N ALA A 345 -10.84 11.80 7.60
CA ALA A 345 -11.35 13.13 7.27
C ALA A 345 -12.51 13.09 6.25
N SER A 346 -12.42 12.20 5.25
CA SER A 346 -13.44 12.03 4.20
C SER A 346 -14.75 11.38 4.67
N ILE A 347 -14.77 10.75 5.85
CA ILE A 347 -15.92 10.01 6.39
C ILE A 347 -16.43 10.59 7.72
N GLU A 348 -15.93 11.73 8.17
CA GLU A 348 -16.45 12.41 9.37
C GLU A 348 -17.94 12.73 9.24
N GLY A 349 -18.69 12.65 10.34
CA GLY A 349 -20.13 12.91 10.32
C GLY A 349 -21.00 11.79 9.73
N THR A 350 -20.40 10.68 9.27
CA THR A 350 -21.15 9.61 8.59
C THR A 350 -21.64 8.49 9.50
N HIS A 351 -21.29 8.52 10.80
CA HIS A 351 -21.64 7.48 11.77
C HIS A 351 -21.08 6.09 11.45
N ARG A 352 -20.06 6.03 10.58
CA ARG A 352 -19.36 4.78 10.24
C ARG A 352 -18.49 4.28 11.39
N ASN A 353 -18.20 2.99 11.34
CA ASN A 353 -17.28 2.34 12.23
C ASN A 353 -15.90 2.27 11.59
N VAL A 354 -14.87 2.61 12.37
CA VAL A 354 -13.47 2.52 11.99
C VAL A 354 -12.86 1.35 12.75
N THR A 355 -12.32 0.39 12.01
CA THR A 355 -11.59 -0.76 12.55
C THR A 355 -10.10 -0.53 12.40
N THR A 356 -9.36 -0.73 13.49
CA THR A 356 -7.90 -0.55 13.53
C THR A 356 -7.21 -1.67 14.31
N ASP A 357 -5.91 -1.87 14.04
CA ASP A 357 -5.05 -2.76 14.81
C ASP A 357 -4.65 -2.17 16.19
N ASN A 358 -3.77 -2.86 16.91
CA ASN A 358 -3.30 -2.42 18.23
C ASN A 358 -2.35 -1.22 18.23
N TRP A 359 -1.72 -0.90 17.10
CA TRP A 359 -0.80 0.21 16.97
C TRP A 359 -1.56 1.53 16.94
N PHE A 360 -2.72 1.56 16.26
CA PHE A 360 -3.57 2.75 16.19
C PHE A 360 -4.53 2.91 17.39
N THR A 361 -4.98 1.80 17.98
CA THR A 361 -6.10 1.85 18.93
C THR A 361 -5.71 2.48 20.26
N SER A 362 -6.40 3.57 20.64
CA SER A 362 -6.24 4.22 21.95
C SER A 362 -7.54 4.84 22.46
N VAL A 363 -7.63 5.04 23.79
CA VAL A 363 -8.79 5.73 24.41
C VAL A 363 -8.89 7.18 23.96
N GLU A 364 -7.75 7.83 23.69
CA GLU A 364 -7.69 9.18 23.14
C GLU A 364 -8.32 9.25 21.76
N LEU A 365 -7.90 8.35 20.85
CA LEU A 365 -8.47 8.23 19.51
C LEU A 365 -9.99 8.01 19.57
N MET A 366 -10.44 7.09 20.42
CA MET A 366 -11.87 6.81 20.61
C MET A 366 -12.67 8.07 20.99
N ASN A 367 -12.17 8.89 21.91
CA ASN A 367 -12.87 10.11 22.33
C ASN A 367 -12.95 11.14 21.19
N ILE A 368 -11.88 11.29 20.42
CA ILE A 368 -11.85 12.22 19.27
C ILE A 368 -12.78 11.73 18.15
N LEU A 369 -12.74 10.44 17.80
CA LEU A 369 -13.63 9.88 16.78
C LEU A 369 -15.10 10.02 17.16
N LYS A 370 -15.42 9.85 18.44
CA LYS A 370 -16.79 10.08 18.93
C LYS A 370 -17.26 11.52 18.71
N GLN A 371 -16.41 12.51 18.90
CA GLN A 371 -16.72 13.92 18.60
C GLN A 371 -16.92 14.14 17.10
N LYS A 372 -16.18 13.40 16.26
CA LYS A 372 -16.30 13.37 14.80
C LYS A 372 -17.44 12.49 14.27
N GLN A 373 -18.32 12.03 15.17
CA GLN A 373 -19.46 11.15 14.84
C GLN A 373 -19.02 9.86 14.13
N LEU A 374 -17.91 9.28 14.59
CA LEU A 374 -17.38 7.98 14.17
C LEU A 374 -17.28 7.05 15.38
N THR A 375 -17.30 5.75 15.13
CA THR A 375 -17.07 4.74 16.18
C THR A 375 -15.78 3.97 15.93
N LEU A 376 -15.17 3.43 16.98
CA LEU A 376 -13.90 2.70 16.89
C LEU A 376 -14.09 1.26 17.37
N VAL A 377 -13.53 0.33 16.61
CA VAL A 377 -13.29 -1.05 17.02
C VAL A 377 -11.81 -1.35 16.82
N GLY A 378 -11.18 -1.91 17.84
CA GLY A 378 -9.78 -2.29 17.71
C GLY A 378 -9.28 -3.06 18.91
N THR A 379 -8.14 -3.69 18.72
CA THR A 379 -7.41 -4.39 19.79
C THR A 379 -6.58 -3.39 20.58
N LEU A 380 -6.55 -3.48 21.90
CA LEU A 380 -5.65 -2.65 22.72
C LEU A 380 -4.36 -3.40 23.04
N LYS A 381 -3.20 -2.73 22.95
CA LYS A 381 -1.93 -3.28 23.46
C LYS A 381 -2.03 -3.39 24.98
N LYS A 382 -1.61 -4.53 25.54
CA LYS A 382 -1.59 -4.74 27.00
C LYS A 382 -0.58 -3.78 27.64
N ILE A 383 -1.06 -2.83 28.44
CA ILE A 383 -0.20 -1.96 29.25
C ILE A 383 -0.26 -2.41 30.70
N LYS A 384 0.87 -2.90 31.25
CA LYS A 384 0.99 -3.24 32.68
C LYS A 384 0.56 -2.03 33.53
N GLY A 385 -0.42 -2.20 34.42
CA GLY A 385 -0.83 -1.22 35.44
C GLY A 385 -1.84 -0.13 35.06
N LYS A 386 -2.22 0.01 33.78
CA LYS A 386 -3.24 1.00 33.32
C LYS A 386 -4.59 0.39 32.94
N TYR A 387 -4.61 -0.86 32.50
CA TYR A 387 -5.82 -1.60 32.15
C TYR A 387 -5.95 -2.86 33.01
N LEU A 388 -7.18 -3.26 33.33
CA LEU A 388 -7.43 -4.55 33.95
C LEU A 388 -7.00 -5.66 32.98
N LEU A 389 -6.38 -6.70 33.54
CA LEU A 389 -5.37 -7.54 32.91
C LEU A 389 -5.76 -8.33 31.64
N ASN A 390 -7.02 -8.28 31.16
CA ASN A 390 -7.53 -9.14 30.08
C ASN A 390 -8.59 -8.50 29.14
N PHE A 391 -8.65 -7.18 29.01
CA PHE A 391 -9.51 -6.54 27.99
C PHE A 391 -8.77 -6.38 26.65
N CYS A 392 -8.94 -7.33 25.72
CA CYS A 392 -8.38 -7.25 24.36
C CYS A 392 -9.35 -6.74 23.28
N LEU A 393 -10.59 -6.37 23.63
CA LEU A 393 -11.55 -5.77 22.69
C LEU A 393 -12.05 -4.43 23.22
N ALA A 394 -11.64 -3.33 22.58
CA ALA A 394 -12.32 -2.06 22.74
C ALA A 394 -13.47 -1.99 21.73
N VAL A 395 -14.63 -2.55 22.09
CA VAL A 395 -15.90 -2.17 21.46
C VAL A 395 -16.49 -1.06 22.30
N ILE A 396 -16.15 0.20 21.97
CA ILE A 396 -16.75 1.36 22.62
C ILE A 396 -17.22 2.34 21.54
N GLY A 397 -18.15 1.84 20.74
CA GLY A 397 -19.27 2.58 20.17
C GLY A 397 -20.49 1.71 20.45
N THR A 398 -21.68 2.28 20.62
CA THR A 398 -22.90 1.53 20.95
C THR A 398 -23.34 0.66 19.77
N LEU A 399 -22.57 -0.34 19.37
CA LEU A 399 -22.96 -1.36 18.41
C LEU A 399 -24.04 -2.21 19.08
N ALA A 400 -25.29 -1.95 18.70
CA ALA A 400 -26.31 -2.98 18.77
C ALA A 400 -25.96 -3.95 17.64
N LEU A 401 -25.47 -5.14 18.02
CA LEU A 401 -25.56 -6.32 17.16
C LEU A 401 -27.03 -6.76 17.07
#